data_AF-A0A7C6SWV3-F1
#
_entry.id   AF-A0A7C6SWV3-F1
#
_cell.length_a   1.000
_cell.length_b   1.000
_cell.length_c   1.000
_cell.angle_alpha   90.00
_cell.angle_beta   90.00
_cell.angle_gamma   90.00
#
_symmetry.space_group_name_H-M   'P 1'
#
loop_
_entity.id
_entity.type
_entity.pdbx_description
1 polymer ?
#
loop_
_entity_poly.entity_id
_entity_poly.type
_entity_poly.pdbx_seq_one_letter_code
_entity_poly.pdbx_strand_id
1 'polypeptide(L)' 'MTEFLAIGDLVVRKSYDQDVVFKVVSLNEGIALLRGICARVMADAPLSDLVKVNSDYAAMQEEHFEALRRKII' A
#
# COMPACT_ATOMS: atom_id res chain seq x y z
N MET A 1 -10.18 -17.18 -5.64
CA MET A 1 -9.50 -17.43 -4.37
C MET A 1 -9.54 -16.12 -3.60
N THR A 2 -10.24 -16.07 -2.47
CA THR A 2 -10.28 -14.86 -1.64
C THR A 2 -9.01 -14.89 -0.80
N GLU A 3 -8.01 -14.09 -1.17
CA GLU A 3 -6.80 -14.00 -0.38
C GLU A 3 -7.12 -13.33 0.96
N PHE A 4 -6.78 -14.01 2.05
CA PHE A 4 -6.92 -13.45 3.39
C PHE A 4 -5.85 -12.37 3.59
N LEU A 5 -6.29 -11.22 4.07
CA LEU A 5 -5.44 -10.09 4.46
C LEU A 5 -4.97 -10.26 5.89
N ALA A 6 -3.67 -10.06 6.10
CA ALA A 6 -3.03 -10.09 7.41
C ALA A 6 -2.23 -8.81 7.67
N ILE A 7 -1.97 -8.53 8.94
CA ILE A 7 -1.06 -7.45 9.34
C ILE A 7 0.33 -7.73 8.74
N GLY A 8 0.92 -6.72 8.12
CA GLY A 8 2.20 -6.82 7.43
C GLY A 8 2.10 -7.04 5.92
N ASP A 9 0.92 -7.42 5.40
CA ASP A 9 0.69 -7.56 3.98
C ASP A 9 0.87 -6.22 3.24
N LEU A 10 1.32 -6.33 1.99
CA LEU A 10 1.41 -5.21 1.07
C LEU A 10 0.12 -5.14 0.24
N VAL A 11 -0.44 -3.94 0.16
CA VAL A 11 -1.70 -3.69 -0.52
C VAL A 11 -1.68 -2.38 -1.27
N VAL A 12 -2.56 -2.27 -2.26
CA VAL A 12 -2.93 -1.03 -2.93
C VAL A 12 -4.43 -0.82 -2.78
N ARG A 13 -4.89 0.43 -2.97
CA ARG A 13 -6.31 0.79 -2.89
C ARG A 13 -6.92 0.96 -4.28
N LYS A 14 -8.02 0.26 -4.54
CA LYS A 14 -8.74 0.36 -5.83
C LYS A 14 -9.34 1.73 -6.06
N SER A 15 -9.84 2.37 -5.00
CA SER A 15 -10.50 3.68 -5.08
C SER A 15 -9.52 4.85 -5.31
N TYR A 16 -8.20 4.60 -5.32
CA TYR A 16 -7.13 5.59 -5.49
C TYR A 16 -6.16 5.16 -6.59
N ASP A 17 -6.69 4.59 -7.67
CA ASP A 17 -5.91 4.17 -8.86
C ASP A 17 -4.73 3.24 -8.58
N GLN A 18 -4.68 2.64 -7.39
CA GLN A 18 -3.58 1.80 -6.93
C GLN A 18 -2.22 2.54 -6.93
N ASP A 19 -2.25 3.85 -6.67
CA ASP A 19 -1.12 4.77 -6.76
C ASP A 19 -0.03 4.54 -5.69
N VAL A 20 -0.45 4.17 -4.48
CA VAL A 20 0.42 3.99 -3.33
C VAL A 20 0.38 2.54 -2.83
N VAL A 21 1.55 1.92 -2.72
CA VAL A 21 1.72 0.68 -1.96
C VAL A 21 1.73 0.99 -0.47
N PHE A 22 0.89 0.29 0.27
CA PHE A 22 0.79 0.38 1.70
C PHE A 22 1.14 -0.95 2.36
N LYS A 23 1.60 -0.88 3.61
CA LYS A 23 1.64 -2.01 4.53
C LYS A 23 0.42 -1.96 5.45
N VAL A 24 -0.27 -3.08 5.62
CA VAL A 24 -1.35 -3.24 6.60
C VAL A 24 -0.77 -3.19 8.01
N VAL A 25 -1.21 -2.23 8.82
CA VAL A 25 -0.75 -2.08 10.22
C VAL A 25 -1.78 -2.53 11.25
N SER A 26 -3.07 -2.54 10.89
CA SER A 26 -4.15 -3.05 11.75
C SER A 26 -5.33 -3.49 10.90
N LEU A 27 -6.14 -4.41 11.42
CA LEU A 27 -7.37 -4.91 10.83
C LEU A 27 -8.45 -4.93 11.92
N ASN A 28 -9.44 -4.05 11.84
CA ASN A 28 -10.52 -3.92 12.81
C ASN A 28 -11.86 -3.77 12.09
N GLU A 29 -12.84 -4.60 12.44
CA GLU A 29 -14.24 -4.45 12.00
C GLU A 29 -14.43 -4.24 10.47
N GLY A 30 -13.60 -4.89 9.65
CA GLY A 30 -13.69 -4.78 8.19
C GLY A 30 -13.03 -3.53 7.60
N ILE A 31 -12.31 -2.75 8.42
CA ILE A 31 -11.44 -1.65 8.01
C ILE A 31 -9.98 -2.00 8.34
N ALA A 32 -9.09 -1.71 7.41
CA ALA A 32 -7.65 -1.77 7.61
C ALA A 32 -7.08 -0.38 7.86
N LEU A 33 -6.13 -0.29 8.79
CA LEU A 33 -5.20 0.85 8.84
C LEU A 33 -3.97 0.53 8.01
N LEU A 34 -3.54 1.50 7.23
CA LEU A 34 -2.51 1.38 6.20
C LEU A 34 -1.44 2.44 6.39
N ARG A 35 -0.18 2.05 6.18
CA ARG A 35 0.97 2.97 6.14
C ARG A 35 1.64 2.89 4.78
N GLY A 36 1.78 4.03 4.10
CA GLY A 36 2.52 4.10 2.84
C GLY A 36 3.98 3.66 3.03
N ILE A 37 4.51 2.87 2.11
CA ILE A 37 5.89 2.35 2.26
C ILE A 37 6.94 3.36 1.77
N CYS A 38 6.64 4.12 0.70
CA CYS A 38 7.54 5.12 0.12
C CYS A 38 7.08 6.57 0.34
N ALA A 39 5.82 6.76 0.74
CA ALA A 39 5.23 8.06 1.02
C ALA A 39 4.89 8.18 2.52
N ARG A 40 5.10 9.37 3.10
CA ARG A 40 4.71 9.68 4.49
C ARG A 40 3.20 9.93 4.57
N VAL A 41 2.42 8.87 4.37
CA VAL A 41 0.96 8.89 4.37
C VAL A 41 0.42 7.73 5.17
N MET A 42 -0.70 7.99 5.87
CA MET A 42 -1.52 6.99 6.55
C MET A 42 -2.91 7.03 5.94
N ALA A 43 -3.56 5.87 5.85
CA ALA A 43 -4.93 5.78 5.37
C ALA A 43 -5.66 4.67 6.09
N ASP A 44 -6.97 4.82 6.24
CA ASP A 44 -7.89 3.73 6.53
C ASP A 44 -8.66 3.35 5.25
N ALA A 45 -9.03 2.07 5.11
CA ALA A 45 -9.82 1.61 3.98
C ALA A 45 -10.60 0.34 4.31
N PRO A 46 -11.80 0.15 3.74
CA PRO A 46 -12.52 -1.11 3.87
C PRO A 46 -11.74 -2.24 3.18
N LEU A 47 -11.81 -3.47 3.71
CA LEU A 47 -11.06 -4.60 3.14
C LEU A 47 -11.42 -4.86 1.66
N SER A 48 -12.64 -4.52 1.26
CA SER A 48 -13.10 -4.63 -0.13
C SER A 48 -12.43 -3.65 -1.08
N ASP A 49 -11.80 -2.57 -0.61
CA ASP A 49 -11.03 -1.62 -1.40
C ASP A 49 -9.59 -2.08 -1.63
N LEU A 50 -9.12 -3.06 -0.85
CA LEU A 50 -7.72 -3.50 -0.87
C LEU A 50 -7.47 -4.58 -1.93
N VAL A 51 -6.32 -4.48 -2.58
CA VAL A 51 -5.77 -5.52 -3.44
C VAL A 51 -4.38 -5.84 -2.93
N LYS A 52 -4.13 -7.11 -2.62
CA LYS A 52 -2.83 -7.60 -2.16
C LYS A 52 -1.84 -7.54 -3.33
N VAL A 53 -0.62 -7.10 -3.04
CA VAL A 53 0.48 -7.05 -4.01
C VAL A 53 1.69 -7.79 -3.48
N ASN A 54 2.57 -8.19 -4.38
CA ASN A 54 3.82 -8.87 -4.03
C ASN A 54 4.94 -7.85 -3.74
N SER A 55 6.12 -8.36 -3.39
CA SER A 55 7.31 -7.56 -3.14
C SER A 55 7.80 -6.79 -4.37
N ASP A 56 7.52 -7.26 -5.58
CA ASP A 56 8.01 -6.64 -6.81
C ASP A 56 7.36 -5.27 -7.01
N TYR A 57 6.05 -5.15 -6.71
CA TYR A 57 5.35 -3.86 -6.72
C TYR A 57 5.97 -2.85 -5.74
N ALA A 58 6.39 -3.30 -4.56
CA ALA A 58 7.06 -2.44 -3.60
C ALA A 58 8.42 -1.96 -4.11
N ALA A 59 9.23 -2.86 -4.69
CA ALA A 59 10.52 -2.51 -5.27
C ALA A 59 10.37 -1.49 -6.43
N MET A 60 9.39 -1.70 -7.32
CA MET A 60 9.08 -0.77 -8.41
C MET A 60 8.68 0.61 -7.90
N GLN A 61 7.85 0.68 -6.85
CA GLN A 61 7.46 1.95 -6.25
C GLN A 61 8.67 2.66 -5.63
N GLU A 62 9.52 1.94 -4.92
CA GLU A 62 10.70 2.50 -4.28
C GLU A 62 11.68 3.09 -5.30
N GLU A 63 11.95 2.37 -6.39
CA GLU A 63 12.74 2.87 -7.51
C GLU A 63 12.15 4.14 -8.11
N HIS A 64 10.83 4.17 -8.33
CA HIS A 64 10.14 5.34 -8.87
C HIS A 64 10.28 6.57 -7.95
N PHE A 65 10.07 6.39 -6.64
CA PHE A 65 10.21 7.47 -5.65
C PHE A 65 11.65 7.99 -5.56
N GLU A 66 12.65 7.11 -5.61
CA GLU A 66 14.06 7.50 -5.61
C GLU A 66 14.43 8.28 -6.88
N ALA A 67 13.90 7.89 -8.03
CA ALA A 67 14.08 8.63 -9.28
C ALA A 67 13.47 10.04 -9.22
N LEU A 68 12.31 10.20 -8.55
CA LEU A 68 11.70 11.52 -8.32
C LEU A 68 12.50 12.37 -7.33
N ARG A 69 13.01 11.78 -6.24
CA ARG A 69 13.86 12.49 -5.25
C ARG A 69 15.12 13.07 -5.88
N ARG A 70 15.77 12.33 -6.78
CA ARG A 70 16.95 12.80 -7.51
C ARG A 70 16.70 14.01 -8.42
N LYS A 71 15.44 14.31 -8.76
CA LYS A 71 15.09 15.49 -9.60
C LYS A 71 14.89 16.77 -8.78
N ILE A 72 14.79 16.65 -7.46
CA ILE A 72 14.49 17.76 -6.54
C ILE A 72 15.77 18.25 -5.83
N ILE A 73 16.85 17.46 -5.88
CA ILE A 73 18.21 17.80 -5.41
C ILE A 73 19.06 18.17 -6.61
#